data_AF-A0A8J6PLG3-F1
#
_entry.id   AF-A0A8J6PLG3-F1
#
_cell.length_a   1.000
_cell.length_b   1.000
_cell.length_c   1.000
_cell.angle_alpha   90.00
_cell.angle_beta   90.00
_cell.angle_gamma   90.00
#
_symmetry.space_group_name_H-M   'P 1'
#
loop_
_entity.id
_entity.type
_entity.pdbx_description
1 polymer ?
#
loop_
_entity_poly.entity_id
_entity_poly.type
_entity_poly.pdbx_seq_one_letter_code
_entity_poly.pdbx_strand_id
1 'polypeptide(L)'
;VLEEARHIGYARAELRRGMAKRGPLRRAPHRFALAVFALMMYPLLITPRVYRSVGISPVRGFLAAYFSPHYRENLTYISDPMLHYFAEVGIYDGAVTRFIWRLTRSVPADL
;
A
#
# COMPACT_ATOMS: atom_id res chain seq x y z
N VAL A 1 -18.63 -9.05 -1.36
CA VAL A 1 -18.72 -7.62 -0.93
C VAL A 1 -19.10 -7.43 0.54
N LEU A 2 -20.20 -8.00 1.07
CA LEU A 2 -20.56 -7.83 2.50
C LEU A 2 -19.53 -8.46 3.46
N GLU A 3 -19.03 -9.66 3.12
CA GLU A 3 -18.03 -10.37 3.93
C GLU A 3 -16.66 -9.68 3.92
N GLU A 4 -16.24 -9.12 2.79
CA GLU A 4 -14.99 -8.37 2.67
C GLU A 4 -15.05 -7.06 3.45
N ALA A 5 -16.18 -6.36 3.42
CA ALA A 5 -16.40 -5.16 4.25
C ALA A 5 -16.29 -5.49 5.75
N ARG A 6 -16.81 -6.66 6.17
CA ARG A 6 -16.65 -7.16 7.54
C ARG A 6 -15.18 -7.44 7.88
N HIS A 7 -14.44 -8.09 6.98
CA HIS A 7 -13.01 -8.38 7.18
C HIS A 7 -12.17 -7.11 7.27
N ILE A 8 -12.41 -6.13 6.39
CA ILE A 8 -11.72 -4.83 6.42
C ILE A 8 -12.05 -4.08 7.71
N GLY A 9 -13.32 -4.06 8.11
CA GLY A 9 -13.75 -3.44 9.38
C GLY A 9 -13.06 -4.05 10.59
N TYR A 10 -13.00 -5.39 10.65
CA TYR A 10 -12.28 -6.11 11.70
C TYR A 10 -10.78 -5.78 11.71
N ALA A 11 -10.13 -5.83 10.54
CA ALA A 11 -8.71 -5.52 10.40
C ALA A 11 -8.40 -4.08 10.84
N ARG A 12 -9.22 -3.11 10.46
CA ARG A 12 -9.10 -1.71 10.91
C ARG A 12 -9.22 -1.63 12.44
N ALA A 13 -10.28 -2.20 13.03
CA ALA A 13 -10.49 -2.16 14.47
C ALA A 13 -9.33 -2.78 15.25
N GLU A 14 -8.81 -3.91 14.80
CA GLU A 14 -7.69 -4.59 15.45
C GLU A 14 -6.38 -3.81 15.28
N LEU A 15 -6.14 -3.20 14.12
CA LEU A 15 -4.99 -2.35 13.89
C LEU A 15 -4.99 -1.15 14.84
N ARG A 16 -6.13 -0.47 15.01
CA ARG A 16 -6.28 0.64 15.94
C ARG A 16 -5.98 0.21 17.39
N ARG A 17 -6.57 -0.90 17.82
CA ARG A 17 -6.35 -1.48 19.17
C ARG A 17 -4.89 -1.86 19.39
N GLY A 18 -4.29 -2.55 18.43
CA GLY A 18 -2.90 -3.00 18.48
C GLY A 18 -1.90 -1.84 18.51
N MET A 19 -2.19 -0.74 17.82
CA MET A 19 -1.38 0.48 17.89
C MET A 19 -1.56 1.15 19.26
N ALA A 20 -2.81 1.37 19.71
CA ALA A 20 -3.09 2.01 21.00
C ALA A 20 -2.38 1.34 22.19
N LYS A 21 -2.30 0.00 22.22
CA LYS A 21 -1.63 -0.77 23.28
C LYS A 21 -0.10 -0.66 23.30
N ARG A 22 0.55 -0.12 22.27
CA ARG A 22 2.01 -0.06 22.13
C ARG A 22 2.51 1.38 22.29
N GLY A 23 3.64 1.56 22.97
CA GLY A 23 4.37 2.83 22.99
C GLY A 23 5.03 3.17 21.63
N PRO A 24 5.49 4.42 21.42
CA PRO A 24 5.96 4.92 20.13
C PRO A 24 7.13 4.10 19.54
N LEU A 25 8.11 3.70 20.36
CA LEU A 25 9.25 2.89 19.93
C LEU A 25 8.84 1.49 19.46
N ARG A 26 7.84 0.89 20.11
CA ARG A 26 7.33 -0.45 19.75
C ARG A 26 6.43 -0.41 18.51
N ARG A 27 5.97 0.76 18.09
CA ARG A 27 5.18 0.95 16.85
C ARG A 27 6.07 1.07 15.62
N ALA A 28 7.26 1.66 15.75
CA ALA A 28 8.19 1.90 14.65
C ALA A 28 8.46 0.68 13.73
N PRO A 29 8.78 -0.54 14.25
CA PRO A 29 9.02 -1.69 13.38
C PRO A 29 7.78 -2.12 12.59
N HIS A 30 6.58 -2.00 13.19
CA HIS A 30 5.33 -2.33 12.50
C HIS A 30 5.04 -1.36 11.35
N ARG A 31 5.25 -0.05 11.59
CA ARG A 31 5.09 0.99 10.57
C ARG A 31 6.05 0.78 9.40
N PHE A 32 7.32 0.49 9.72
CA PHE A 32 8.36 0.21 8.74
C PHE A 32 8.05 -1.04 7.93
N ALA A 33 7.73 -2.17 8.60
CA ALA A 33 7.43 -3.42 7.93
C ALA A 33 6.26 -3.28 6.95
N LEU A 34 5.20 -2.56 7.35
CA LEU A 34 4.06 -2.33 6.48
C LEU A 34 4.43 -1.48 5.25
N ALA A 35 5.22 -0.42 5.42
CA ALA A 35 5.65 0.43 4.31
C ALA A 35 6.53 -0.35 3.31
N VAL A 36 7.46 -1.17 3.82
CA VAL A 36 8.31 -2.03 2.97
C VAL A 36 7.46 -3.08 2.26
N PHE A 37 6.49 -3.68 2.95
CA PHE A 37 5.58 -4.65 2.34
C PHE A 37 4.80 -4.01 1.18
N ALA A 38 4.26 -2.81 1.36
CA ALA A 38 3.57 -2.08 0.30
C ALA A 38 4.49 -1.80 -0.90
N LEU A 39 5.73 -1.36 -0.65
CA LEU A 39 6.73 -1.12 -1.69
C LEU A 39 7.02 -2.36 -2.55
N MET A 40 7.07 -3.53 -1.93
CA MET A 40 7.34 -4.80 -2.61
C MET A 40 6.10 -5.35 -3.32
N MET A 41 4.92 -5.20 -2.72
CA MET A 41 3.69 -5.85 -3.20
C MET A 41 2.96 -5.07 -4.28
N TYR A 42 2.98 -3.73 -4.26
CA TYR A 42 2.26 -2.93 -5.26
C TYR A 42 2.62 -3.24 -6.72
N PRO A 43 3.91 -3.40 -7.08
CA PRO A 43 4.26 -3.81 -8.45
C PRO A 43 3.73 -5.20 -8.81
N LEU A 44 3.56 -6.07 -7.81
CA LEU A 44 3.21 -7.48 -7.98
C LEU A 44 1.70 -7.77 -7.91
N LEU A 45 0.86 -6.74 -7.72
CA LEU A 45 -0.60 -6.87 -7.67
C LEU A 45 -1.18 -7.54 -8.92
N ILE A 46 -0.60 -7.25 -10.09
CA ILE A 46 -0.97 -7.86 -11.35
C ILE A 46 0.08 -8.90 -11.72
N THR A 47 -0.33 -10.16 -11.85
CA THR A 47 0.57 -11.22 -12.26
C THR A 47 1.09 -10.96 -13.69
N PRO A 48 2.41 -10.85 -13.92
CA PRO A 48 2.95 -10.54 -15.25
C PRO A 48 2.57 -11.55 -16.35
N ARG A 49 2.19 -12.78 -15.96
CA ARG A 49 1.75 -13.81 -16.91
C ARG A 49 0.47 -13.42 -17.66
N VAL A 50 -0.37 -12.54 -17.10
CA VAL A 50 -1.60 -12.07 -17.75
C VAL A 50 -1.30 -11.40 -19.09
N TYR A 51 -0.18 -10.69 -19.22
CA TYR A 51 0.22 -10.04 -20.48
C TYR A 51 0.39 -11.01 -21.65
N ARG A 52 0.68 -12.30 -21.40
CA ARG A 52 0.75 -13.31 -22.47
C ARG A 52 -0.57 -13.52 -23.17
N SER A 53 -1.70 -13.34 -22.47
CA SER A 53 -3.03 -13.53 -23.04
C SER A 53 -3.34 -12.57 -24.19
N VAL A 54 -2.64 -11.43 -24.25
CA VAL A 54 -2.75 -10.41 -25.30
C VAL A 54 -1.51 -10.36 -26.20
N GLY A 55 -0.69 -11.41 -26.19
CA GLY A 55 0.52 -11.51 -27.03
C GLY A 55 1.73 -10.68 -26.55
N ILE A 56 1.70 -10.13 -25.34
CA ILE A 56 2.80 -9.32 -24.79
C ILE A 56 3.70 -10.19 -23.90
N SER A 57 5.03 -10.01 -24.02
CA SER A 57 5.98 -10.64 -23.09
C SER A 57 5.71 -10.20 -21.65
N PRO A 58 5.66 -11.12 -20.65
CA PRO A 58 5.38 -10.78 -19.26
C PRO A 58 6.25 -9.65 -18.70
N VAL A 59 7.55 -9.71 -19.00
CA VAL A 59 8.52 -8.74 -18.49
C VAL A 59 8.29 -7.38 -19.15
N ARG A 60 8.06 -7.35 -20.46
CA ARG A 60 7.79 -6.10 -21.19
C ARG A 60 6.49 -5.45 -20.72
N GLY A 61 5.43 -6.24 -20.54
CA GLY A 61 4.15 -5.75 -20.04
C GLY A 61 4.26 -5.19 -18.61
N PHE A 62 4.95 -5.91 -17.74
CA PHE A 62 5.22 -5.45 -16.37
C PHE A 62 5.99 -4.12 -16.36
N LEU A 63 7.10 -4.02 -17.09
CA LEU A 63 7.91 -2.79 -17.13
C LEU A 63 7.10 -1.63 -17.73
N ALA A 64 6.35 -1.88 -18.81
CA ALA A 64 5.50 -0.87 -19.42
C ALA A 64 4.45 -0.34 -18.43
N ALA A 65 3.77 -1.23 -17.70
CA ALA A 65 2.80 -0.84 -16.68
C ALA A 65 3.47 -0.08 -15.52
N TYR A 66 4.61 -0.56 -15.02
CA TYR A 66 5.31 0.01 -13.87
C TYR A 66 5.91 1.40 -14.14
N PHE A 67 6.42 1.63 -15.35
CA PHE A 67 6.97 2.92 -15.78
C PHE A 67 5.95 3.81 -16.48
N SER A 68 4.70 3.36 -16.66
CA SER A 68 3.65 4.18 -17.23
C SER A 68 3.31 5.38 -16.33
N PRO A 69 2.87 6.52 -16.92
CA PRO A 69 2.32 7.64 -16.16
C PRO A 69 1.13 7.23 -15.26
N HIS A 70 0.33 6.26 -15.72
CA HIS A 70 -0.85 5.77 -15.03
C HIS A 70 -0.55 4.93 -13.79
N TYR A 71 0.68 4.46 -13.60
CA TYR A 71 1.05 3.66 -12.43
C TYR A 71 0.75 4.41 -11.13
N ARG A 72 1.17 5.68 -11.06
CA ARG A 72 0.94 6.53 -9.89
C ARG A 72 -0.54 6.78 -9.66
N GLU A 73 -1.26 7.16 -10.72
CA GLU A 73 -2.70 7.45 -10.68
C GLU A 73 -3.50 6.25 -10.15
N ASN A 74 -3.26 5.06 -10.71
CA ASN A 74 -3.96 3.83 -10.31
C ASN A 74 -3.62 3.44 -8.87
N LEU A 75 -2.34 3.52 -8.49
CA LEU A 75 -1.96 3.17 -7.12
C LEU A 75 -2.49 4.15 -6.10
N THR A 76 -2.46 5.45 -6.37
CA THR A 76 -3.09 6.45 -5.50
C THR A 76 -4.58 6.17 -5.37
N TYR A 77 -5.30 5.96 -6.47
CA TYR A 77 -6.73 5.66 -6.42
C TYR A 77 -7.07 4.45 -5.54
N ILE A 78 -6.29 3.36 -5.64
CA ILE A 78 -6.56 2.13 -4.87
C ILE A 78 -6.12 2.27 -3.41
N SER A 79 -5.00 2.96 -3.14
CA SER A 79 -4.44 3.07 -1.80
C SER A 79 -5.05 4.18 -0.96
N ASP A 80 -5.70 5.17 -1.58
CA ASP A 80 -6.14 6.42 -0.96
C ASP A 80 -6.98 6.22 0.33
N PRO A 81 -8.09 5.46 0.33
CA PRO A 81 -8.88 5.26 1.55
C PRO A 81 -8.12 4.55 2.66
N MET A 82 -7.14 3.71 2.29
CA MET A 82 -6.32 2.97 3.25
C MET A 82 -5.23 3.88 3.84
N LEU A 83 -4.59 4.71 3.03
CA LEU A 83 -3.54 5.62 3.48
C LEU A 83 -4.08 6.72 4.40
N HIS A 84 -5.27 7.26 4.12
CA HIS A 84 -5.95 8.16 5.04
C HIS A 84 -6.21 7.50 6.39
N TYR A 85 -6.74 6.28 6.40
CA TYR A 85 -6.93 5.53 7.64
C TYR A 85 -5.60 5.29 8.38
N PHE A 86 -4.52 4.96 7.67
CA PHE A 86 -3.20 4.79 8.27
C PHE A 86 -2.62 6.08 8.85
N ALA A 87 -2.93 7.23 8.25
CA ALA A 87 -2.59 8.53 8.82
C ALA A 87 -3.38 8.79 10.11
N GLU A 88 -4.70 8.54 10.11
CA GLU A 88 -5.56 8.72 11.29
C GLU A 88 -5.11 7.89 12.50
N VAL A 89 -4.72 6.62 12.30
CA VAL A 89 -4.28 5.74 13.41
C VAL A 89 -2.78 5.85 13.72
N GLY A 90 -2.08 6.76 13.05
CA GLY A 90 -0.65 7.03 13.27
C GLY A 90 0.26 5.89 12.82
N ILE A 91 -0.13 5.12 11.80
CA ILE A 91 0.74 4.11 11.15
C ILE A 91 1.64 4.74 10.11
N TYR A 92 1.17 5.80 9.46
CA TYR A 92 1.93 6.57 8.49
C TYR A 92 2.97 7.50 9.15
N ASP A 93 3.04 7.54 10.49
CA ASP A 93 3.95 8.43 11.21
C ASP A 93 5.42 8.02 11.12
N GLY A 94 6.29 9.03 11.11
CA GLY A 94 7.75 8.87 11.15
C GLY A 94 8.40 9.12 9.79
N ALA A 95 9.54 9.80 9.80
CA ALA A 95 10.22 10.25 8.58
C ALA A 95 10.61 9.08 7.66
N VAL A 96 11.17 8.01 8.22
CA VAL A 96 11.57 6.81 7.46
C VAL A 96 10.36 6.11 6.84
N THR A 97 9.29 5.94 7.60
CA THR A 97 8.05 5.32 7.12
C THR A 97 7.45 6.14 5.97
N ARG A 98 7.31 7.45 6.13
CA ARG A 98 6.80 8.35 5.07
C ARG A 98 7.68 8.33 3.83
N PHE A 99 8.99 8.30 4.00
CA PHE A 99 9.93 8.19 2.89
C PHE A 99 9.70 6.90 2.08
N ILE A 100 9.58 5.75 2.73
CA ILE A 100 9.31 4.46 2.06
C ILE A 100 7.96 4.49 1.35
N TRP A 101 6.93 5.03 1.99
CA TRP A 101 5.63 5.20 1.35
C TRP A 101 5.70 6.07 0.10
N ARG A 102 6.48 7.16 0.10
CA ARG A 102 6.69 7.99 -1.10
C ARG A 102 7.36 7.21 -2.24
N LEU A 103 8.28 6.28 -1.94
CA LEU A 103 8.90 5.41 -2.95
C LEU A 103 7.89 4.51 -3.66
N THR A 104 6.77 4.17 -3.00
CA THR A 104 5.72 3.36 -3.62
C THR A 104 5.00 4.07 -4.78
N ARG A 105 5.13 5.40 -4.88
CA ARG A 105 4.38 6.26 -5.82
C ARG A 105 2.86 6.16 -5.68
N SER A 106 2.37 5.76 -4.51
CA SER A 106 0.93 5.63 -4.22
C SER A 106 0.36 6.73 -3.32
N VAL A 107 1.21 7.60 -2.75
CA VAL A 107 0.76 8.55 -1.72
C VAL A 107 -0.04 9.69 -2.36
N PRO A 108 -1.28 9.96 -1.87
CA PRO A 108 -2.08 11.14 -2.24
C PRO A 108 -1.33 12.46 -2.02
N ALA A 109 -1.71 13.51 -2.73
CA ALA A 109 -1.00 14.79 -2.67
C ALA A 109 -1.20 15.54 -1.34
N ASP A 110 -2.24 15.20 -0.59
CA ASP A 110 -2.69 15.83 0.64
C ASP A 110 -2.18 15.12 1.93
N LEU A 111 -1.33 14.09 1.81
CA LEU A 111 -0.74 13.30 2.91
C LEU A 111 0.77 13.46 3.15
#